data_AF-F0GC65-F1
#
_entry.id   AF-F0GC65-F1
#
_cell.length_a   1.000
_cell.length_b   1.000
_cell.length_c   1.000
_cell.angle_alpha   90.00
_cell.angle_beta   90.00
_cell.angle_gamma   90.00
#
_symmetry.space_group_name_H-M   'P 1'
#
loop_
_entity.id
_entity.type
_entity.pdbx_description
1 polymer ?
#
loop_
_entity_poly.entity_id
_entity_poly.type
_entity_poly.pdbx_seq_one_letter_code
_entity_poly.pdbx_strand_id
1 'polypeptide(L)' 'MPAAFAFVSGLLFGIGLIVSGMANPQKVLGFLDLAGRWDPSLAFVMAGATGVAVFAFAWAKRRTRSWLGLPMQMP' A
#
# COMPACT_ATOMS: atom_id res chain seq x y z
N MET A 1 -12.90 1.32 -19.91
CA MET A 1 -11.55 0.82 -19.53
C MET A 1 -11.24 0.83 -18.01
N PRO A 2 -12.18 0.71 -17.05
CA PRO A 2 -11.82 0.66 -15.63
C PRO A 2 -11.21 -0.69 -15.20
N ALA A 3 -11.62 -1.79 -15.83
CA ALA A 3 -11.14 -3.14 -15.51
C ALA A 3 -9.64 -3.34 -15.73
N ALA A 4 -9.06 -2.74 -16.78
CA ALA A 4 -7.63 -2.81 -17.03
C ALA A 4 -6.81 -2.12 -15.93
N PHE A 5 -7.25 -0.93 -15.49
CA PHE A 5 -6.61 -0.24 -14.37
C PHE A 5 -6.74 -1.03 -13.07
N ALA A 6 -7.91 -1.62 -12.79
CA ALA A 6 -8.13 -2.47 -11.62
C ALA A 6 -7.24 -3.73 -11.63
N PHE A 7 -7.06 -4.35 -12.80
CA PHE A 7 -6.18 -5.51 -12.95
C PHE A 7 -4.72 -5.14 -12.69
N VAL A 8 -4.24 -4.05 -13.30
CA VAL A 8 -2.86 -3.57 -13.12
C VAL A 8 -2.59 -3.17 -11.67
N SER A 9 -3.51 -2.45 -11.02
CA SER A 9 -3.36 -2.08 -9.61
C SER A 9 -3.38 -3.30 -8.69
N GLY A 10 -4.26 -4.28 -8.95
CA GLY A 10 -4.29 -5.55 -8.22
C GLY A 10 -2.99 -6.36 -8.40
N LEU A 11 -2.44 -6.39 -9.61
CA LEU A 11 -1.17 -7.07 -9.89
C LEU A 11 0.01 -6.40 -9.17
N LEU A 12 0.10 -5.06 -9.23
CA LEU A 12 1.12 -4.30 -8.51
C LEU A 12 1.03 -4.52 -6.99
N PHE A 13 -0.19 -4.54 -6.45
CA PHE A 13 -0.42 -4.81 -5.03
C PHE A 13 0.04 -6.23 -4.65
N GLY A 14 -0.35 -7.25 -5.43
CA GLY A 14 0.06 -8.63 -5.21
C GLY A 14 1.58 -8.83 -5.27
N ILE A 15 2.25 -8.23 -6.27
CA ILE A 15 3.71 -8.25 -6.36
C ILE A 15 4.33 -7.59 -5.12
N GLY A 16 3.80 -6.45 -4.67
CA GLY A 16 4.25 -5.77 -3.46
C GLY A 16 4.12 -6.64 -2.20
N LEU A 17 3.04 -7.41 -2.06
CA LEU A 17 2.86 -8.36 -0.95
C LEU A 17 3.92 -9.47 -0.94
N ILE A 18 4.24 -10.03 -2.11
CA ILE A 18 5.26 -11.08 -2.24
C ILE A 18 6.64 -10.51 -1.92
N VAL A 19 7.01 -9.38 -2.52
CA VAL A 19 8.32 -8.75 -2.35
C VAL A 19 8.54 -8.28 -0.89
N SER A 20 7.52 -7.74 -0.24
CA SER A 20 7.60 -7.33 1.17
C SER A 20 7.60 -8.51 2.15
N GLY A 21 7.21 -9.71 1.71
CA GLY A 21 7.07 -10.89 2.57
C GLY A 21 5.90 -10.79 3.56
N MET A 22 4.95 -9.87 3.35
CA MET A 22 3.78 -9.70 4.23
C MET A 22 2.79 -10.87 4.16
N ALA A 23 2.96 -11.77 3.18
CA ALA A 23 2.23 -13.04 3.14
C ALA A 23 2.67 -14.03 4.24
N ASN A 24 3.81 -13.78 4.92
CA ASN A 24 4.30 -14.64 6.00
C ASN A 24 3.80 -14.12 7.38
N PRO A 25 2.95 -14.87 8.10
CA PRO A 25 2.46 -14.46 9.42
C PRO A 25 3.56 -14.33 10.47
N GLN A 26 4.71 -15.00 10.31
CA GLN A 26 5.83 -14.88 11.23
C GLN A 26 6.42 -13.46 11.28
N LYS A 27 6.38 -12.70 10.17
CA LYS A 27 6.82 -11.30 10.16
C LYS A 27 5.95 -10.41 11.05
N VAL A 28 4.65 -10.63 11.03
CA VAL A 28 3.70 -9.87 11.85
C VAL A 28 3.90 -10.21 13.33
N LEU A 29 4.06 -11.49 13.64
CA LEU A 29 4.35 -11.93 15.01
C LEU A 29 5.70 -11.39 15.51
N GLY A 30 6.75 -11.42 14.69
CA GLY A 30 8.06 -10.86 15.04
C GLY A 30 8.06 -9.33 15.23
N PHE A 31 7.16 -8.61 14.55
CA PHE A 31 6.95 -7.19 14.79
C PHE A 31 6.19 -6.90 16.10
N LEU A 32 5.26 -7.77 16.48
CA LEU A 32 4.50 -7.65 17.74
C LEU A 32 5.29 -8.13 18.96
N ASP A 33 6.31 -8.98 18.76
CA ASP A 33 7.20 -9.46 19.82
C ASP A 33 8.23 -8.41 20.24
N LEU A 34 7.74 -7.37 20.92
CA LEU A 34 8.55 -6.26 21.47
C LEU A 34 9.40 -6.69 22.68
N ALA A 35 9.03 -7.78 23.36
CA ALA A 35 9.72 -8.29 24.54
C ALA A 35 10.84 -9.31 24.20
N GLY A 36 10.80 -9.89 23.00
CA GLY A 36 11.77 -10.84 22.48
C GLY A 36 12.63 -10.28 21.36
N ARG A 37 12.72 -10.99 20.24
CA ARG A 37 13.62 -10.65 19.12
C ARG A 37 12.87 -9.84 18.07
N TRP A 38 12.56 -8.60 18.44
CA TRP A 38 11.75 -7.67 17.66
C TRP A 38 12.29 -7.46 16.24
N ASP A 39 11.44 -7.69 15.22
CA ASP A 39 11.77 -7.48 13.80
C ASP A 39 11.21 -6.14 13.27
N PRO A 40 12.06 -5.13 13.02
CA PRO A 40 11.62 -3.83 12.50
C PRO A 40 11.24 -3.83 11.02
N SER A 41 11.40 -4.95 10.30
CA SER A 41 11.18 -5.01 8.85
C SER A 41 9.76 -4.62 8.45
N LEU A 42 8.75 -4.94 9.28
CA LEU A 42 7.36 -4.56 9.06
C LEU A 42 7.14 -3.05 9.17
N ALA A 43 7.79 -2.39 10.13
CA ALA A 43 7.67 -0.95 10.34
C ALA A 43 8.17 -0.17 9.12
N PHE A 44 9.27 -0.61 8.50
CA PHE A 44 9.81 0.01 7.29
C PHE A 44 8.84 -0.10 6.11
N VAL A 45 8.22 -1.27 5.93
CA VAL A 45 7.20 -1.50 4.90
C VAL A 45 5.97 -0.62 5.14
N MET A 46 5.48 -0.56 6.38
CA MET A 46 4.33 0.29 6.75
C MET A 46 4.62 1.77 6.54
N ALA A 47 5.80 2.24 6.95
CA ALA A 47 6.20 3.63 6.77
C ALA A 47 6.32 4.00 5.29
N GLY A 48 6.91 3.12 4.47
CA GLY A 48 6.99 3.30 3.02
C GLY A 48 5.60 3.33 2.36
N ALA A 49 4.74 2.35 2.67
CA ALA A 49 3.39 2.28 2.14
C ALA A 49 2.56 3.51 2.52
N THR A 50 2.61 3.91 3.79
CA THR A 50 1.92 5.10 4.31
C THR A 50 2.46 6.37 3.65
N GLY A 51 3.78 6.52 3.51
CA GLY A 51 4.40 7.68 2.87
C GLY A 51 3.95 7.84 1.42
N VAL A 52 3.96 6.75 0.65
CA VAL A 52 3.46 6.75 -0.74
C VAL A 52 1.98 7.08 -0.78
N ALA A 53 1.17 6.51 0.11
CA ALA A 53 -0.26 6.79 0.18
C ALA A 53 -0.54 8.27 0.48
N VAL A 54 0.10 8.84 1.51
CA VAL A 54 -0.04 10.26 1.87
C VAL A 54 0.29 11.16 0.68
N PHE A 55 1.41 10.91 0.00
CA PHE A 55 1.79 11.68 -1.17
C PHE A 55 0.78 11.54 -2.32
N ALA A 56 0.35 10.31 -2.60
CA ALA A 56 -0.63 10.02 -3.65
C ALA A 56 -1.99 10.69 -3.38
N PHE A 57 -2.50 10.61 -2.15
CA PHE A 57 -3.76 11.26 -1.75
C PHE A 57 -3.64 12.78 -1.72
N ALA A 58 -2.53 13.33 -1.23
CA ALA A 58 -2.28 14.78 -1.24
C ALA A 58 -2.26 15.34 -2.68
N TRP A 59 -1.68 14.60 -3.62
CA TRP A 59 -1.68 14.96 -5.02
C TRP A 59 -3.06 14.78 -5.67
N ALA A 60 -3.75 13.67 -5.37
CA ALA A 60 -5.10 13.39 -5.87
C ALA A 60 -6.11 14.46 -5.43
N LYS A 61 -5.98 14.99 -4.20
CA LYS A 61 -6.81 16.07 -3.67
C LYS A 61 -6.78 17.36 -4.51
N ARG A 62 -5.69 17.58 -5.25
CA ARG A 62 -5.55 18.74 -6.15
C ARG A 62 -6.29 18.55 -7.48
N ARG A 63 -6.90 17.38 -7.73
CA ARG A 63 -7.54 17.04 -9.00
C ARG A 63 -9.03 16.77 -8.82
N THR A 64 -9.83 17.40 -9.67
CA THR A 64 -11.30 17.27 -9.67
C THR A 64 -11.80 16.12 -10.54
N ARG A 65 -10.97 15.63 -11.47
CA ARG A 65 -11.27 14.49 -12.35
C ARG A 65 -10.16 13.44 -12.28
N SER A 66 -10.56 12.18 -12.33
CA SER A 66 -9.65 11.05 -12.49
C SER A 66 -9.03 11.03 -13.90
N TRP A 67 -8.01 10.20 -14.09
CA TRP A 67 -7.41 9.94 -15.41
C TRP A 67 -8.41 9.37 -16.43
N LEU A 68 -9.49 8.75 -15.95
CA LEU A 68 -10.57 8.19 -16.76
C LEU A 68 -11.69 9.22 -17.03
N GLY A 69 -11.53 10.48 -16.58
CA GLY A 69 -12.54 11.54 -16.70
C GLY A 69 -13.70 11.42 -15.72
N LEU A 70 -13.72 10.37 -14.89
CA LEU A 70 -14.73 10.15 -13.85
C LEU A 70 -14.55 11.14 -12.68
N PRO A 71 -15.65 11.54 -12.01
CA PRO A 71 -15.58 12.38 -10.83
C PRO A 71 -14.70 11.73 -9.75
N MET A 72 -13.78 12.51 -9.18
CA MET A 72 -12.88 12.03 -8.14
C MET A 72 -13.66 11.89 -6.82
N GLN A 73 -14.01 10.66 -6.42
CA GLN A 73 -14.60 10.37 -5.12
C GLN A 73 -13.47 10.03 -4.14
N MET A 74 -13.17 10.96 -3.24
CA MET A 74 -12.28 10.72 -2.11
C MET A 74 -13.12 10.31 -0.89
N PRO A 75 -12.69 9.31 -0.11
CA PRO A 75 -13.32 8.99 1.17
C PRO A 75 -13.16 10.10 2.20
#